data_AF-A0A958HX24-F1
#
_entry.id   AF-A0A958HX24-F1
#
_cell.length_a   1.000
_cell.length_b   1.000
_cell.length_c   1.000
_cell.angle_alpha   90.00
_cell.angle_beta   90.00
_cell.angle_gamma   90.00
#
_symmetry.space_group_name_H-M   'P 1'
#
loop_
_entity.id
_entity.type
_entity.pdbx_description
1 polymer ?
#
loop_
_entity_poly.entity_id
_entity_poly.type
_entity_poly.pdbx_seq_one_letter_code
_entity_poly.pdbx_strand_id
1 'polypeptide(L)'
;MILIFLTALFTSLLTVAGVRKLALHYQIGALPSARKIHTAFVPVMGGLGIAAGLLAAMLLAGLTGLLPGEAWMTHRYFWFGLLVILVTGLIDDIRGLAPYQKFAGEFIAAGAAVLGGCYIEAFYSPTGGNLALGWFSYPFSVLWLVFIINAVNLLDGLDGLAGGISLITIAGFLLLTIFNEQVYLMYLALAMAGAILGFLRYNYRPASIFMGDVGSLMLGYVLA
;
A
#
# COMPACT_ATOMS: atom_id res chain seq x y z
N MET A 1 -6.56 16.63 10.08
CA MET A 1 -6.47 16.22 8.66
C MET A 1 -5.13 16.63 8.05
N ILE A 2 -4.82 17.93 7.91
CA ILE A 2 -3.56 18.41 7.32
C ILE A 2 -2.32 17.83 8.03
N LEU A 3 -2.32 17.79 9.36
CA LEU A 3 -1.21 17.24 10.14
C LEU A 3 -0.89 15.78 9.81
N ILE A 4 -1.90 14.93 9.61
CA ILE A 4 -1.74 13.51 9.26
C ILE A 4 -1.09 13.38 7.89
N PHE A 5 -1.61 14.13 6.91
CA PHE A 5 -1.06 14.18 5.57
C PHE A 5 0.40 14.65 5.55
N LEU A 6 0.71 15.77 6.23
CA LEU A 6 2.07 16.30 6.29
C LEU A 6 3.03 15.36 7.01
N THR A 7 2.58 14.70 8.07
CA THR A 7 3.39 13.71 8.80
C THR A 7 3.78 12.55 7.87
N ALA A 8 2.81 12.01 7.13
CA ALA A 8 3.09 10.95 6.16
C ALA A 8 4.00 11.43 5.02
N LEU A 9 3.75 12.63 4.49
CA LEU A 9 4.52 13.24 3.41
C LEU A 9 5.99 13.40 3.78
N PHE A 10 6.27 14.07 4.90
CA PHE A 10 7.65 14.34 5.32
C PHE A 10 8.35 13.09 5.80
N THR A 11 7.67 12.19 6.53
CA THR A 11 8.26 10.91 6.94
C THR A 11 8.63 10.07 5.73
N SER A 12 7.75 9.97 4.73
CA SER A 12 8.05 9.26 3.48
C SER A 12 9.21 9.91 2.75
N LEU A 13 9.20 11.23 2.56
CA LEU A 13 10.26 11.96 1.86
C LEU A 13 11.64 11.72 2.49
N LEU A 14 11.73 11.84 3.82
CA LEU A 14 12.98 11.62 4.55
C LEU A 14 13.42 10.15 4.53
N THR A 15 12.47 9.21 4.68
CA THR A 15 12.77 7.78 4.68
C THR A 15 13.22 7.31 3.31
N VAL A 16 12.56 7.71 2.23
CA VAL A 16 12.98 7.40 0.85
C VAL A 16 14.37 7.94 0.57
N ALA A 17 14.68 9.17 1.02
CA ALA A 17 16.02 9.73 0.88
C ALA A 17 17.10 8.89 1.58
N GLY A 18 16.81 8.39 2.79
CA GLY A 18 17.71 7.54 3.56
C GLY A 18 17.88 6.15 2.96
N VAL A 19 16.77 5.47 2.65
CA VAL A 19 16.75 4.14 2.05
C VAL A 19 17.46 4.15 0.69
N ARG A 20 17.24 5.20 -0.13
CA ARG A 20 17.95 5.35 -1.41
C ARG A 20 19.47 5.39 -1.23
N LYS A 21 19.99 6.12 -0.22
CA LYS A 21 21.43 6.16 0.06
C LYS A 21 21.97 4.79 0.46
N LEU A 22 21.25 4.07 1.32
CA LEU A 22 21.63 2.73 1.76
C LEU A 22 21.60 1.72 0.61
N ALA A 23 20.54 1.72 -0.20
CA ALA A 23 20.39 0.83 -1.34
C ALA A 23 21.46 1.09 -2.42
N LEU A 24 21.89 2.35 -2.63
CA LEU A 24 23.06 2.65 -3.46
C LEU A 24 24.37 2.14 -2.86
N HIS A 25 24.54 2.26 -1.53
CA HIS A 25 25.75 1.79 -0.86
C HIS A 25 25.90 0.27 -0.89
N TYR A 26 24.81 -0.47 -0.66
CA TYR A 26 24.78 -1.93 -0.66
C TYR A 26 24.45 -2.56 -2.02
N GLN A 27 24.29 -1.75 -3.07
CA GLN A 27 23.95 -2.21 -4.43
C GLN A 27 22.66 -3.06 -4.50
N ILE A 28 21.65 -2.69 -3.70
CA ILE A 28 20.36 -3.36 -3.69
C ILE A 28 19.41 -2.65 -4.67
N GLY A 29 19.18 -3.26 -5.83
CA GLY A 29 18.36 -2.65 -6.87
C GLY A 29 18.44 -3.33 -8.22
N ALA A 30 17.83 -2.70 -9.21
CA ALA A 30 17.74 -3.21 -10.56
C ALA A 30 19.01 -2.86 -11.35
N LEU A 31 19.71 -3.89 -11.82
CA LEU A 31 20.82 -3.75 -12.78
C LEU A 31 20.29 -3.40 -14.18
N PRO A 32 21.07 -2.66 -15.00
CA PRO A 32 20.73 -2.41 -16.39
C PRO A 32 20.61 -3.74 -17.15
N SER A 33 19.56 -3.91 -17.96
CA SER A 33 19.43 -5.06 -18.86
C SER A 33 19.05 -4.59 -20.26
N ALA A 34 19.52 -5.28 -21.30
CA ALA A 34 19.23 -4.96 -22.70
C ALA A 34 17.72 -4.95 -23.06
N ARG A 35 16.85 -5.45 -22.16
CA ARG A 35 15.40 -5.50 -22.31
C ARG A 35 14.66 -4.38 -21.54
N LYS A 36 15.36 -3.55 -20.75
CA LYS A 36 14.79 -2.48 -19.92
C LYS A 36 15.18 -1.09 -20.46
N ILE A 37 14.28 -0.12 -20.32
CA ILE A 37 14.46 1.26 -20.82
C ILE A 37 15.61 2.00 -20.10
N HIS A 38 15.96 1.55 -18.88
CA HIS A 38 16.95 2.20 -18.03
C HIS A 38 18.37 1.69 -18.25
N THR A 39 19.29 2.63 -18.47
CA THR A 39 20.71 2.38 -18.78
C THR A 39 21.64 2.40 -17.55
N ALA A 40 21.11 2.73 -16.36
CA ALA A 40 21.85 2.84 -15.11
C ALA A 40 21.19 2.02 -13.98
N PHE A 41 21.98 1.66 -12.96
CA PHE A 41 21.48 1.00 -11.75
C PHE A 41 20.47 1.91 -11.04
N VAL A 42 19.30 1.38 -10.71
CA VAL A 42 18.27 2.09 -9.95
C VAL A 42 17.96 1.33 -8.66
N PRO A 43 18.13 1.95 -7.49
CA PRO A 43 17.76 1.34 -6.21
C PRO A 43 16.32 0.88 -6.17
N VAL A 44 16.07 -0.23 -5.48
CA VAL A 44 14.73 -0.74 -5.15
C VAL A 44 14.58 -0.66 -3.63
N MET A 45 13.35 -0.43 -3.12
CA MET A 45 12.93 -0.28 -1.70
C MET A 45 12.20 1.06 -1.38
N GLY A 46 11.76 1.82 -2.38
CA GLY A 46 11.01 3.05 -2.15
C GLY A 46 9.72 2.84 -1.34
N GLY A 47 9.13 1.64 -1.42
CA GLY A 47 7.97 1.23 -0.64
C GLY A 47 8.16 1.32 0.88
N LEU A 48 9.38 1.14 1.39
CA LEU A 48 9.68 1.32 2.82
C LEU A 48 9.40 2.74 3.29
N GLY A 49 9.62 3.74 2.43
CA GLY A 49 9.27 5.12 2.73
C GLY A 49 7.78 5.36 2.80
N ILE A 50 7.01 4.74 1.90
CA ILE A 50 5.55 4.81 1.93
C ILE A 50 5.02 4.16 3.22
N ALA A 51 5.52 2.97 3.56
CA ALA A 51 5.15 2.25 4.77
C ALA A 51 5.47 3.04 6.06
N ALA A 52 6.67 3.63 6.14
CA ALA A 52 7.06 4.48 7.25
C ALA A 52 6.16 5.72 7.39
N GLY A 53 5.83 6.36 6.25
CA GLY A 53 4.90 7.50 6.23
C GLY A 53 3.51 7.15 6.73
N LEU A 54 2.95 6.03 6.26
CA LEU A 54 1.68 5.49 6.70
C LEU A 54 1.67 5.23 8.21
N LEU A 55 2.65 4.47 8.71
CA LEU A 55 2.73 4.07 10.12
C LEU A 55 2.91 5.27 11.05
N ALA A 56 3.80 6.20 10.70
CA ALA A 56 4.03 7.40 11.50
C ALA A 56 2.78 8.28 11.61
N ALA A 57 2.05 8.46 10.50
CA ALA A 57 0.84 9.26 10.49
C ALA A 57 -0.31 8.58 11.25
N MET A 58 -0.49 7.27 11.12
CA MET A 58 -1.52 6.54 11.88
C MET A 58 -1.18 6.48 13.37
N LEU A 59 0.10 6.33 13.73
CA LEU A 59 0.55 6.41 15.12
C LEU A 59 0.26 7.80 15.71
N LEU A 60 0.58 8.87 14.98
CA LEU A 60 0.25 10.23 15.40
C LEU A 60 -1.25 10.43 15.60
N ALA A 61 -2.09 9.90 14.70
CA ALA A 61 -3.54 9.98 14.81
C ALA A 61 -4.05 9.30 16.09
N GLY A 62 -3.49 8.16 16.47
CA GLY A 62 -3.79 7.49 17.75
C GLY A 62 -3.32 8.29 18.96
N LEU A 63 -2.08 8.78 18.95
CA LEU A 63 -1.49 9.51 20.08
C LEU A 63 -2.15 10.87 20.35
N THR A 64 -2.72 11.50 19.31
CA THR A 64 -3.41 12.80 19.41
C THR A 64 -4.90 12.67 19.71
N GLY A 65 -5.42 11.45 19.88
CA GLY A 65 -6.84 11.20 20.14
C GLY A 65 -7.76 11.47 18.93
N LEU A 66 -7.19 11.59 17.73
CA LEU A 66 -7.96 11.73 16.49
C LEU A 66 -8.65 10.41 16.11
N LEU A 67 -8.09 9.28 16.56
CA LEU A 67 -8.71 7.98 16.46
C LEU A 67 -9.26 7.54 17.83
N PRO A 68 -10.37 6.77 17.87
CA PRO A 68 -10.80 6.10 19.09
C PRO A 68 -9.67 5.28 19.69
N GLY A 69 -9.56 5.22 21.02
CA GLY A 69 -8.48 4.49 21.70
C GLY A 69 -8.42 3.00 21.35
N GLU A 70 -9.56 2.42 20.98
CA GLU A 70 -9.69 1.03 20.54
C GLU A 70 -9.43 0.82 19.04
N ALA A 71 -9.21 1.86 18.23
CA ALA A 71 -9.08 1.74 16.78
C ALA A 71 -7.99 0.74 16.34
N TRP A 72 -6.84 0.74 17.02
CA TRP A 72 -5.78 -0.23 16.76
C TRP A 72 -6.20 -1.68 17.03
N MET A 73 -6.98 -1.90 18.10
CA MET A 73 -7.50 -3.21 18.43
C MET A 73 -8.58 -3.64 17.43
N THR A 74 -9.50 -2.73 17.07
CA THR A 74 -10.54 -2.96 16.08
C THR A 74 -9.94 -3.37 14.73
N HIS A 75 -8.88 -2.71 14.29
CA HIS A 75 -8.26 -2.95 12.99
C HIS A 75 -6.99 -3.83 13.04
N ARG A 76 -6.77 -4.57 14.14
CA ARG A 76 -5.54 -5.35 14.36
C ARG A 76 -5.22 -6.36 13.26
N TYR A 77 -6.25 -6.99 12.68
CA TYR A 77 -6.05 -7.98 11.63
C TYR A 77 -5.66 -7.35 10.29
N PHE A 78 -6.17 -6.15 10.00
CA PHE A 78 -5.71 -5.36 8.86
C PHE A 78 -4.23 -5.02 8.99
N TRP A 79 -3.79 -4.55 10.17
CA TRP A 79 -2.39 -4.23 10.43
C TRP A 79 -1.48 -5.45 10.43
N PHE A 80 -1.98 -6.60 10.91
CA PHE A 80 -1.26 -7.86 10.81
C PHE A 80 -1.07 -8.29 9.34
N GLY A 81 -2.12 -8.24 8.52
CA GLY A 81 -2.01 -8.54 7.09
C GLY A 81 -1.06 -7.58 6.37
N LEU A 82 -1.10 -6.28 6.71
CA LEU A 82 -0.17 -5.29 6.19
C LEU A 82 1.29 -5.65 6.53
N LEU A 83 1.55 -6.07 7.78
CA LEU A 83 2.88 -6.52 8.19
C LEU A 83 3.34 -7.73 7.36
N VAL A 84 2.46 -8.71 7.13
CA VAL A 84 2.76 -9.88 6.30
C VAL A 84 3.10 -9.45 4.87
N ILE A 85 2.36 -8.51 4.28
CA ILE A 85 2.65 -7.96 2.95
C ILE A 85 3.99 -7.24 2.90
N LEU A 86 4.27 -6.38 3.88
CA LEU A 86 5.55 -5.65 3.96
C LEU A 86 6.73 -6.60 4.08
N VAL A 87 6.62 -7.65 4.91
CA VAL A 87 7.66 -8.68 5.05
C VAL A 87 7.80 -9.49 3.76
N THR A 88 6.70 -9.90 3.15
CA THR A 88 6.72 -10.68 1.90
C THR A 88 7.39 -9.89 0.78
N GLY A 89 6.99 -8.63 0.58
CA GLY A 89 7.59 -7.76 -0.42
C GLY A 89 9.06 -7.44 -0.13
N LEU A 90 9.44 -7.30 1.15
CA LEU A 90 10.85 -7.05 1.51
C LEU A 90 11.74 -8.27 1.23
N ILE A 91 11.23 -9.48 1.51
CA ILE A 91 11.95 -10.70 1.20
C ILE A 91 12.08 -10.86 -0.33
N ASP A 92 11.02 -10.55 -1.09
CA ASP A 92 11.07 -10.60 -2.56
C ASP A 92 12.09 -9.60 -3.13
N ASP A 93 12.05 -8.33 -2.70
CA ASP A 93 12.98 -7.29 -3.16
C ASP A 93 14.46 -7.63 -2.87
N ILE A 94 14.76 -8.38 -1.80
CA ILE A 94 16.13 -8.72 -1.40
C ILE A 94 16.61 -10.06 -1.98
N ARG A 95 15.74 -11.09 -1.96
CA ARG A 95 16.15 -12.48 -2.27
C ARG A 95 15.51 -13.03 -3.54
N GLY A 96 14.42 -12.43 -4.01
CA GLY A 96 13.52 -13.01 -5.01
C GLY A 96 12.76 -14.21 -4.44
N LEU A 97 11.43 -14.12 -4.39
CA LEU A 97 10.57 -15.23 -4.03
C LEU A 97 10.09 -15.96 -5.27
N ALA A 98 9.88 -17.27 -5.14
CA ALA A 98 9.11 -17.99 -6.13
C ALA A 98 7.63 -17.55 -6.07
N PRO A 99 6.89 -17.57 -7.20
CA PRO A 99 5.51 -17.07 -7.24
C PRO A 99 4.60 -17.66 -6.15
N TYR A 100 4.73 -18.96 -5.86
CA TYR A 100 3.92 -19.62 -4.83
C TYR A 100 4.22 -19.12 -3.40
N GLN A 101 5.45 -18.69 -3.11
CA GLN A 101 5.84 -18.14 -1.81
C GLN A 101 5.26 -16.73 -1.64
N LYS A 102 5.30 -15.94 -2.71
CA LYS A 102 4.68 -14.62 -2.75
C LYS A 102 3.16 -14.71 -2.56
N PHE A 103 2.49 -15.58 -3.33
CA PHE A 103 1.06 -15.84 -3.16
C PHE A 103 0.73 -16.32 -1.74
N ALA A 104 1.54 -17.17 -1.11
CA ALA A 104 1.29 -17.61 0.26
C ALA A 104 1.21 -16.42 1.24
N GLY A 105 2.13 -15.45 1.13
CA GLY A 105 2.08 -14.23 1.94
C GLY A 105 0.83 -13.39 1.66
N GLU A 106 0.47 -13.21 0.40
CA GLU A 106 -0.73 -12.46 -0.02
C GLU A 106 -2.02 -13.12 0.50
N PHE A 107 -2.15 -14.44 0.40
CA PHE A 107 -3.31 -15.18 0.92
C PHE A 107 -3.40 -15.12 2.45
N ILE A 108 -2.28 -15.18 3.17
CA ILE A 108 -2.25 -15.01 4.64
C ILE A 108 -2.72 -13.61 5.01
N ALA A 109 -2.22 -12.59 4.33
CA ALA A 109 -2.61 -11.20 4.58
C ALA A 109 -4.09 -10.93 4.26
N ALA A 110 -4.55 -11.40 3.09
CA ALA A 110 -5.94 -11.27 2.68
C ALA A 110 -6.88 -12.01 3.63
N GLY A 111 -6.52 -13.24 4.03
CA GLY A 111 -7.27 -14.01 5.02
C GLY A 111 -7.38 -13.29 6.36
N ALA A 112 -6.29 -12.67 6.85
CA ALA A 112 -6.33 -11.86 8.05
C ALA A 112 -7.27 -10.66 7.91
N ALA A 113 -7.17 -9.89 6.82
CA ALA A 113 -8.07 -8.75 6.58
C ALA A 113 -9.54 -9.18 6.59
N VAL A 114 -9.88 -10.26 5.90
CA VAL A 114 -11.23 -10.83 5.84
C VAL A 114 -11.73 -11.28 7.23
N LEU A 115 -10.88 -11.93 8.03
CA LEU A 115 -11.19 -12.28 9.43
C LEU A 115 -11.40 -11.04 10.31
N GLY A 116 -10.76 -9.93 9.95
CA GLY A 116 -10.94 -8.62 10.58
C GLY A 116 -12.20 -7.85 10.14
N GLY A 117 -13.02 -8.42 9.25
CA GLY A 117 -14.23 -7.79 8.74
C GLY A 117 -14.05 -7.03 7.42
N CYS A 118 -12.87 -7.07 6.80
CA CYS A 118 -12.66 -6.49 5.46
C CYS A 118 -13.13 -7.47 4.39
N TYR A 119 -14.45 -7.57 4.19
CA TYR A 119 -15.03 -8.41 3.13
C TYR A 119 -16.19 -7.71 2.42
N ILE A 120 -16.43 -8.12 1.19
CA ILE A 120 -17.50 -7.62 0.33
C ILE A 120 -18.79 -8.38 0.69
N GLU A 121 -19.76 -7.69 1.25
CA GLU A 121 -21.02 -8.30 1.71
C GLU A 121 -22.00 -8.56 0.56
N ALA A 122 -22.09 -7.61 -0.36
CA ALA A 122 -23.06 -7.63 -1.45
C ALA A 122 -22.60 -6.77 -2.64
N PHE A 123 -23.16 -7.08 -3.81
CA PHE A 123 -23.12 -6.17 -4.96
C PHE A 123 -24.38 -5.32 -5.02
N TYR A 124 -24.20 -4.01 -5.13
CA TYR A 124 -25.28 -3.03 -5.22
C TYR A 124 -25.46 -2.59 -6.66
N SER A 125 -26.67 -2.75 -7.20
CA SER A 125 -27.00 -2.26 -8.53
C SER A 125 -27.39 -0.76 -8.50
N PRO A 126 -26.85 0.07 -9.40
CA PRO A 126 -27.30 1.46 -9.56
C PRO A 126 -28.78 1.59 -9.91
N THR A 127 -29.37 0.57 -10.55
CA THR A 127 -30.79 0.55 -10.95
C THR A 127 -31.71 -0.05 -9.88
N GLY A 128 -31.19 -0.33 -8.69
CA GLY A 128 -31.92 -0.99 -7.60
C GLY A 128 -31.71 -2.51 -7.57
N GLY A 129 -31.66 -3.06 -6.36
CA GLY A 129 -31.41 -4.47 -6.08
C GLY A 129 -30.02 -4.75 -5.52
N ASN A 130 -29.93 -5.65 -4.54
CA ASN A 130 -28.69 -6.05 -3.89
C ASN A 130 -28.52 -7.57 -4.01
N LEU A 131 -27.36 -7.99 -4.50
CA LEU A 131 -26.98 -9.41 -4.50
C LEU A 131 -26.10 -9.67 -3.28
N ALA A 132 -26.70 -10.16 -2.20
CA ALA A 132 -25.97 -10.60 -1.03
C ALA A 132 -25.17 -11.88 -1.33
N LEU A 133 -23.89 -11.88 -0.97
CA LEU A 133 -22.99 -13.00 -1.25
C LEU A 133 -23.03 -14.08 -0.15
N GLY A 134 -23.44 -13.72 1.07
CA GLY A 134 -23.51 -14.64 2.21
C GLY A 134 -22.16 -15.31 2.45
N TRP A 135 -22.12 -16.64 2.54
CA TRP A 135 -20.87 -17.38 2.75
C TRP A 135 -19.85 -17.21 1.62
N PHE A 136 -20.27 -16.84 0.40
CA PHE A 136 -19.35 -16.56 -0.70
C PHE A 136 -18.57 -15.25 -0.53
N SER A 137 -19.00 -14.35 0.37
CA SER A 137 -18.29 -13.11 0.68
C SER A 137 -16.83 -13.36 1.07
N TYR A 138 -16.57 -14.38 1.90
CA TYR A 138 -15.24 -14.66 2.42
C TYR A 138 -14.26 -15.11 1.32
N PRO A 139 -14.49 -16.21 0.56
CA PRO A 139 -13.58 -16.62 -0.49
C PRO A 139 -13.48 -15.59 -1.62
N PHE A 140 -14.58 -14.91 -1.94
CA PHE A 140 -14.56 -13.86 -2.96
C PHE A 140 -13.66 -12.69 -2.56
N SER A 141 -13.76 -12.22 -1.32
CA SER A 141 -12.96 -11.09 -0.82
C SER A 141 -11.49 -11.42 -0.71
N VAL A 142 -11.14 -12.64 -0.30
CA VAL A 142 -9.75 -13.11 -0.31
C VAL A 142 -9.17 -13.07 -1.73
N LEU A 143 -9.91 -13.61 -2.72
CA LEU A 143 -9.48 -13.59 -4.11
C LEU A 143 -9.40 -12.16 -4.68
N TRP A 144 -10.34 -11.28 -4.29
CA TRP A 144 -10.35 -9.89 -4.67
C TRP A 144 -9.12 -9.14 -4.14
N LEU A 145 -8.80 -9.31 -2.86
CA LEU A 145 -7.60 -8.75 -2.23
C LEU A 145 -6.34 -9.19 -2.97
N VAL A 146 -6.15 -10.49 -3.17
CA VAL A 146 -4.99 -11.04 -3.90
C VAL A 146 -4.94 -10.53 -5.34
N PHE A 147 -6.09 -10.41 -6.01
CA PHE A 147 -6.19 -9.88 -7.36
C PHE A 147 -5.72 -8.41 -7.43
N ILE A 148 -6.22 -7.54 -6.56
CA ILE A 148 -5.84 -6.12 -6.54
C ILE A 148 -4.37 -5.95 -6.16
N ILE A 149 -3.86 -6.74 -5.21
CA ILE A 149 -2.43 -6.78 -4.86
C ILE A 149 -1.57 -7.02 -6.10
N ASN A 150 -1.88 -8.08 -6.84
CA ASN A 150 -1.13 -8.43 -8.05
C ASN A 150 -1.36 -7.43 -9.19
N ALA A 151 -2.56 -6.87 -9.33
CA ALA A 151 -2.85 -5.86 -10.34
C ALA A 151 -1.99 -4.60 -10.14
N VAL A 152 -1.85 -4.10 -8.91
CA VAL A 152 -1.00 -2.94 -8.61
C VAL A 152 0.49 -3.29 -8.80
N ASN A 153 0.91 -4.49 -8.41
CA ASN A 153 2.28 -4.97 -8.65
C ASN A 153 2.65 -5.02 -10.14
N LEU A 154 1.72 -5.46 -11.00
CA LEU A 154 1.92 -5.47 -12.46
C LEU A 154 1.99 -4.06 -13.07
N LEU A 155 1.34 -3.07 -12.46
CA LEU A 155 1.40 -1.67 -12.89
C LEU A 155 2.72 -0.97 -12.51
N ASP A 156 3.49 -1.51 -11.55
CA ASP A 156 4.76 -0.95 -11.07
C ASP A 156 5.94 -1.19 -12.05
N GLY A 157 5.66 -1.28 -13.35
CA GLY A 157 6.65 -1.44 -14.41
C GLY A 157 7.16 -0.13 -15.02
N LEU A 158 6.54 1.01 -14.69
CA LEU A 158 6.84 2.33 -15.25
C LEU A 158 7.02 3.39 -14.15
N ASP A 159 7.98 4.30 -14.35
CA ASP A 159 8.28 5.41 -13.44
C ASP A 159 7.02 6.23 -13.09
N GLY A 160 6.65 6.25 -11.81
CA GLY A 160 5.53 7.04 -11.29
C GLY A 160 4.13 6.49 -11.58
N LEU A 161 3.97 5.39 -12.33
CA LEU A 161 2.66 4.90 -12.76
C LEU A 161 1.84 4.33 -11.59
N ALA A 162 2.35 3.30 -10.91
CA ALA A 162 1.63 2.65 -9.81
C ALA A 162 1.31 3.63 -8.68
N GLY A 163 2.27 4.47 -8.29
CA GLY A 163 2.07 5.52 -7.30
C GLY A 163 1.05 6.57 -7.75
N GLY A 164 1.10 7.01 -9.02
CA GLY A 164 0.16 7.99 -9.56
C GLY A 164 -1.28 7.48 -9.63
N ILE A 165 -1.48 6.26 -10.15
CA ILE A 165 -2.81 5.63 -10.18
C ILE A 165 -3.34 5.44 -8.76
N SER A 166 -2.51 4.95 -7.84
CA SER A 166 -2.91 4.75 -6.44
C SER A 166 -3.31 6.06 -5.78
N LEU A 167 -2.60 7.16 -6.06
CA LEU A 167 -2.94 8.48 -5.53
C LEU A 167 -4.31 8.97 -6.04
N ILE A 168 -4.62 8.75 -7.31
CA ILE A 168 -5.94 9.08 -7.88
C ILE A 168 -7.04 8.24 -7.21
N THR A 169 -6.82 6.93 -7.04
CA THR A 169 -7.77 6.05 -6.33
C THR A 169 -8.00 6.49 -4.89
N ILE A 170 -6.93 6.82 -4.16
CA ILE A 170 -6.99 7.30 -2.79
C ILE A 170 -7.72 8.64 -2.69
N ALA A 171 -7.56 9.54 -3.66
CA ALA A 171 -8.33 10.79 -3.68
C ALA A 171 -9.84 10.52 -3.81
N GLY A 172 -10.24 9.54 -4.62
CA GLY A 172 -11.62 9.07 -4.71
C GLY A 172 -12.12 8.48 -3.39
N PHE A 173 -11.34 7.60 -2.76
CA PHE A 173 -11.68 7.04 -1.45
C PHE A 173 -11.77 8.12 -0.36
N LEU A 174 -10.86 9.10 -0.35
CA LEU A 174 -10.90 10.20 0.61
C LEU A 174 -12.23 10.95 0.53
N LEU A 175 -12.72 11.27 -0.68
CA LEU A 175 -14.02 11.90 -0.86
C LEU A 175 -15.15 11.01 -0.28
N LEU A 176 -15.17 9.72 -0.62
CA LEU A 176 -16.18 8.79 -0.12
C LEU A 176 -16.16 8.67 1.42
N THR A 177 -14.98 8.61 2.03
CA THR A 177 -14.84 8.51 3.49
C THR A 177 -15.31 9.77 4.22
N ILE A 178 -15.14 10.96 3.62
CA ILE A 178 -15.67 12.22 4.14
C ILE A 178 -17.20 12.22 4.07
N PHE A 179 -17.78 11.82 2.94
CA PHE A 179 -19.25 11.79 2.78
C PHE A 179 -19.94 10.76 3.68
N ASN A 180 -19.26 9.66 4.02
CA ASN A 180 -19.81 8.60 4.87
C ASN A 180 -19.34 8.70 6.33
N GLU A 181 -18.67 9.80 6.71
CA GLU A 181 -18.17 10.04 8.08
C GLU A 181 -17.27 8.90 8.62
N GLN A 182 -16.55 8.21 7.73
CA GLN A 182 -15.66 7.11 8.06
C GLN A 182 -14.30 7.64 8.52
N VAL A 183 -14.22 8.13 9.76
CA VAL A 183 -13.06 8.85 10.32
C VAL A 183 -11.75 8.05 10.22
N TYR A 184 -11.78 6.75 10.54
CA TYR A 184 -10.59 5.90 10.48
C TYR A 184 -10.04 5.81 9.05
N LEU A 185 -10.91 5.49 8.09
CA LEU A 185 -10.54 5.36 6.68
C LEU A 185 -10.12 6.71 6.06
N MET A 186 -10.73 7.82 6.50
CA MET A 186 -10.33 9.16 6.09
C MET A 186 -8.87 9.46 6.49
N TYR A 187 -8.46 9.15 7.73
CA TYR A 187 -7.07 9.35 8.14
C TYR A 187 -6.12 8.36 7.48
N LEU A 188 -6.54 7.11 7.25
CA LEU A 188 -5.77 6.14 6.47
C LEU A 188 -5.52 6.64 5.04
N ALA A 189 -6.55 7.14 4.36
CA ALA A 189 -6.46 7.72 3.02
C ALA A 189 -5.55 8.98 2.98
N LEU A 190 -5.67 9.88 3.96
CA LEU A 190 -4.78 11.05 4.08
C LEU A 190 -3.32 10.65 4.30
N ALA A 191 -3.08 9.64 5.15
CA ALA A 191 -1.75 9.11 5.40
C ALA A 191 -1.16 8.51 4.11
N MET A 192 -1.94 7.69 3.40
CA MET A 192 -1.51 7.11 2.13
C MET A 192 -1.23 8.17 1.06
N ALA A 193 -2.10 9.17 0.90
CA ALA A 193 -1.91 10.25 -0.05
C ALA A 193 -0.61 11.02 0.22
N GLY A 194 -0.35 11.38 1.47
CA GLY A 194 0.90 12.05 1.87
C GLY A 194 2.12 11.17 1.62
N ALA A 195 2.07 9.90 2.06
CA ALA A 195 3.17 8.96 1.91
C ALA A 195 3.54 8.70 0.44
N ILE A 196 2.54 8.51 -0.43
CA ILE A 196 2.73 8.31 -1.87
C ILE A 196 3.31 9.56 -2.52
N LEU A 197 2.82 10.76 -2.18
CA LEU A 197 3.38 12.01 -2.73
C LEU A 197 4.84 12.21 -2.33
N GLY A 198 5.21 11.85 -1.10
CA GLY A 198 6.59 11.89 -0.62
C GLY A 198 7.51 10.96 -1.42
N PHE A 199 7.01 9.77 -1.75
CA PHE A 199 7.72 8.80 -2.59
C PHE A 199 7.79 9.23 -4.06
N LEU A 200 6.69 9.73 -4.63
CA LEU A 200 6.62 10.15 -6.04
C LEU A 200 7.64 11.24 -6.37
N ARG A 201 8.04 12.07 -5.40
CA ARG A 201 9.14 13.04 -5.57
C ARG A 201 10.44 12.40 -6.08
N TYR A 202 10.70 11.13 -5.71
CA TYR A 202 11.89 10.38 -6.09
C TYR A 202 11.64 9.37 -7.22
N ASN A 203 10.39 9.00 -7.46
CA ASN A 203 10.00 8.00 -8.46
C ASN A 203 9.46 8.62 -9.76
N TYR A 204 9.16 9.92 -9.78
CA TYR A 204 8.78 10.63 -11.01
C TYR A 204 9.91 10.61 -12.04
N ARG A 205 9.54 10.45 -13.32
CA ARG A 205 10.49 10.23 -14.42
C ARG A 205 11.51 11.39 -14.55
N PRO A 206 12.82 11.10 -14.68
CA PRO A 206 13.46 9.78 -14.56
C PRO A 206 13.57 9.32 -13.08
N ALA A 207 13.12 8.09 -12.78
CA ALA A 207 13.08 7.59 -11.42
C ALA A 207 14.47 7.43 -10.79
N SER A 208 14.61 7.93 -9.56
CA SER A 208 15.84 7.84 -8.76
C SER A 208 15.86 6.67 -7.76
N ILE A 209 14.70 6.04 -7.56
CA ILE A 209 14.44 4.83 -6.77
C ILE A 209 13.10 4.22 -7.24
N PHE A 210 13.03 2.90 -7.31
CA PHE A 210 11.80 2.16 -7.59
C PHE A 210 11.04 1.81 -6.31
N MET A 211 9.73 1.67 -6.46
CA MET A 211 8.84 1.30 -5.36
C MET A 211 9.20 -0.08 -4.81
N GLY A 212 9.38 -1.06 -5.69
CA GLY A 212 9.67 -2.44 -5.32
C GLY A 212 8.41 -3.17 -4.87
N ASP A 213 8.57 -4.46 -4.61
CA ASP A 213 7.49 -5.33 -4.17
C ASP A 213 6.97 -4.94 -2.78
N VAL A 214 7.82 -4.39 -1.90
CA VAL A 214 7.37 -3.82 -0.61
C VAL A 214 6.25 -2.81 -0.82
N GLY A 215 6.44 -1.86 -1.74
CA GLY A 215 5.50 -0.77 -1.93
C GLY A 215 4.31 -1.17 -2.76
N SER A 216 4.52 -1.89 -3.86
CA SER A 216 3.45 -2.21 -4.79
C SER A 216 2.46 -3.22 -4.22
N LEU A 217 2.93 -4.23 -3.48
CA LEU A 217 2.04 -5.16 -2.76
C LEU A 217 1.29 -4.45 -1.64
N MET A 218 1.96 -3.55 -0.91
CA MET A 218 1.33 -2.74 0.12
C MET A 218 0.22 -1.85 -0.45
N LEU A 219 0.50 -1.14 -1.55
CA LEU A 219 -0.49 -0.28 -2.20
C LEU A 219 -1.71 -1.09 -2.62
N GLY A 220 -1.50 -2.24 -3.26
CA GLY A 220 -2.61 -3.10 -3.62
C GLY A 220 -3.40 -3.64 -2.41
N TYR A 221 -2.73 -4.03 -1.32
CA TYR A 221 -3.40 -4.50 -0.11
C TYR A 221 -4.24 -3.40 0.58
N VAL A 222 -3.75 -2.16 0.62
CA VAL A 222 -4.47 -1.04 1.24
C VAL A 222 -5.62 -0.53 0.36
N LEU A 223 -5.51 -0.65 -0.96
CA LEU A 223 -6.53 -0.21 -1.92
C LEU A 223 -7.70 -1.19 -2.09
N ALA A 224 -7.47 -2.47 -1.78
CA ALA A 224 -8.40 -3.57 -1.96
C ALA A 224 -9.48 -3.62 -0.88
#